data_AF-A0A349L3H8-F1
#
_entry.id   AF-A0A349L3H8-F1
#
_cell.length_a   1.000
_cell.length_b   1.000
_cell.length_c   1.000
_cell.angle_alpha   90.00
_cell.angle_beta   90.00
_cell.angle_gamma   90.00
#
_symmetry.space_group_name_H-M   'P 1'
#
loop_
_entity.id
_entity.type
_entity.pdbx_description
1 polymer ?
#
loop_
_entity_poly.entity_id
_entity_poly.type
_entity_poly.pdbx_seq_one_letter_code
_entity_poly.pdbx_strand_id
1 'polypeptide(L)' 'RMLAGFETPTAGRIVLDGQDIGNVPPYQRPINMMFQSYALFPHLSVWDNVAFGLRR' A
#
# COMPACT_ATOMS: atom_id res chain seq x y z
N ARG A 1 -7.77 -2.74 -3.56
CA ARG A 1 -6.77 -3.48 -4.37
C ARG A 1 -6.37 -2.69 -5.63
N MET A 2 -7.32 -2.04 -6.30
CA MET A 2 -7.04 -1.16 -7.45
C MET A 2 -6.08 0.01 -7.16
N LEU A 3 -6.25 0.74 -6.05
CA LEU A 3 -5.33 1.82 -5.66
C LEU A 3 -3.89 1.31 -5.51
N ALA A 4 -3.73 0.17 -4.86
CA ALA A 4 -2.45 -0.52 -4.68
C ALA A 4 -1.89 -1.18 -5.96
N GLY A 5 -2.63 -1.14 -7.08
CA GLY A 5 -2.20 -1.71 -8.37
C GLY A 5 -2.34 -3.23 -8.48
N PHE A 6 -2.97 -3.89 -7.52
CA PHE A 6 -3.23 -5.34 -7.56
C PHE A 6 -4.47 -5.71 -8.38
N GLU A 7 -5.14 -4.72 -8.97
CA GLU A 7 -6.35 -4.90 -9.77
C GLU A 7 -6.46 -3.73 -10.76
N THR A 8 -6.80 -4.03 -12.01
CA THR A 8 -6.93 -3.04 -13.08
C THR A 8 -8.35 -2.48 -13.09
N PRO A 9 -8.54 -1.14 -13.07
CA PRO A 9 -9.87 -0.56 -13.20
C PRO A 9 -10.46 -0.87 -14.57
N THR A 10 -11.73 -1.29 -14.59
CA THR A 10 -12.46 -1.57 -15.85
C THR A 10 -12.68 -0.31 -16.70
N ALA A 11 -12.79 0.85 -16.05
CA ALA A 11 -12.89 2.16 -16.68
C ALA A 11 -12.44 3.25 -15.70
N GLY A 12 -12.09 4.43 -16.22
CA GLY A 12 -11.65 5.59 -15.44
C GLY A 12 -10.13 5.67 -15.27
N ARG A 13 -9.69 6.57 -14.39
CA ARG A 13 -8.26 6.85 -14.11
C ARG A 13 -8.04 6.93 -12.62
N ILE A 14 -6.85 6.51 -12.17
CA ILE A 14 -6.43 6.64 -10.78
C ILE A 14 -5.41 7.77 -10.73
N VAL A 15 -5.78 8.90 -10.14
CA VAL A 15 -4.93 10.09 -10.09
C VAL A 15 -4.44 10.31 -8.66
N LEU A 16 -3.13 10.48 -8.50
CA LEU A 16 -2.48 10.84 -7.24
C LEU A 16 -1.56 12.05 -7.50
N ASP A 17 -1.71 13.11 -6.71
CA ASP A 17 -0.99 14.38 -6.88
C ASP A 17 -1.01 14.93 -8.33
N GLY A 18 -2.16 14.75 -9.01
CA GLY A 18 -2.34 15.18 -10.39
C GLY A 18 -1.74 14.27 -11.46
N GLN A 19 -1.02 13.20 -11.06
CA GLN A 19 -0.45 12.21 -11.97
C GLN A 19 -1.33 10.95 -12.06
N ASP A 20 -1.50 10.42 -13.27
CA ASP A 20 -2.18 9.15 -13.47
C ASP A 20 -1.24 7.99 -13.08
N ILE A 21 -1.64 7.27 -12.04
CA ILE A 21 -0.89 6.13 -11.50
C ILE A 21 -1.50 4.78 -11.93
N GLY A 22 -2.50 4.77 -12.82
CA GLY A 22 -3.17 3.55 -13.28
C GLY A 22 -2.21 2.51 -13.85
N ASN A 23 -1.17 2.95 -14.56
CA ASN A 23 -0.15 2.09 -15.20
C ASN A 23 1.13 1.90 -14.35
N VAL A 24 1.22 2.52 -13.17
CA VAL A 24 2.40 2.39 -12.31
C VAL A 24 2.36 1.01 -11.62
N PRO A 25 3.44 0.21 -11.69
CA PRO A 25 3.50 -1.08 -11.00
C PRO A 25 3.31 -0.93 -9.48
N PRO A 26 2.65 -1.88 -8.79
CA PRO A 26 2.35 -1.81 -7.36
C PRO A 26 3.53 -1.39 -6.47
N TYR A 27 4.71 -1.92 -6.75
CA TYR A 27 5.94 -1.70 -5.95
C TYR A 27 6.59 -0.32 -6.17
N GLN A 28 6.13 0.45 -7.15
CA GLN A 28 6.59 1.82 -7.43
C GLN A 28 5.54 2.87 -7.06
N ARG A 29 4.34 2.46 -6.62
CA ARG A 29 3.30 3.42 -6.23
C ARG A 29 3.68 4.04 -4.89
N PRO A 30 3.58 5.37 -4.73
CA PRO A 30 3.93 6.06 -3.49
C PRO A 30 2.79 5.94 -2.44
N ILE A 31 2.32 4.72 -2.22
CA ILE A 31 1.23 4.40 -1.29
C ILE A 31 1.62 3.19 -0.46
N ASN A 32 1.27 3.23 0.81
CA ASN A 32 1.39 2.10 1.71
C ASN A 32 0.02 1.45 1.87
N MET A 33 -0.05 0.12 1.81
CA MET A 33 -1.28 -0.62 1.99
C MET A 33 -1.31 -1.25 3.37
N MET A 34 -2.21 -0.77 4.23
CA MET A 34 -2.57 -1.46 5.48
C MET A 34 -3.78 -2.36 5.22
N PHE A 35 -3.72 -3.61 5.69
CA PHE A 35 -4.84 -4.55 5.59
C PHE A 35 -5.76 -4.41 6.79
N GLN A 36 -7.08 -4.55 6.56
CA GLN A 36 -8.08 -4.46 7.64
C GLN A 36 -8.05 -5.66 8.60
N SER A 37 -7.56 -6.82 8.15
CA SER A 37 -7.28 -7.95 9.04
C SER A 37 -5.91 -7.73 9.68
N TYR A 38 -5.82 -7.85 11.01
CA TYR A 38 -4.61 -7.63 11.81
C TYR A 38 -3.36 -8.26 11.18
N ALA A 39 -2.59 -7.47 10.44
CA ALA A 39 -1.28 -7.85 9.91
C ALA A 39 -0.19 -7.57 10.95
N LEU A 40 -0.44 -7.99 12.20
CA LEU A 40 0.55 -7.91 13.27
C LEU A 40 1.53 -9.07 13.12
N PHE A 41 2.81 -8.79 13.30
CA PHE A 41 3.82 -9.82 13.47
C PHE A 41 3.68 -10.38 14.89
N PRO A 42 3.20 -11.62 15.05
CA PRO A 42 2.84 -12.17 16.37
C PRO A 42 4.06 -12.40 17.27
N HIS A 43 5.26 -12.40 16.69
CA HIS A 43 6.53 -12.56 17.38
C HIS A 43 7.20 -11.22 17.74
N LEU A 44 6.56 -10.08 17.45
CA LEU A 44 7.07 -8.75 17.77
C LEU A 44 6.26 -8.10 18.89
N SER A 45 6.91 -7.25 19.69
CA SER A 45 6.21 -6.40 20.66
C SER A 45 5.32 -5.37 19.94
N VAL A 46 4.41 -4.72 20.67
CA VAL A 46 3.59 -3.62 20.10
C VAL A 46 4.49 -2.50 19.56
N TRP A 47 5.54 -2.15 20.30
CA TRP A 47 6.53 -1.16 19.85
C TRP A 47 7.21 -1.58 18.55
N ASP A 48 7.67 -2.84 18.46
CA ASP A 48 8.36 -3.34 17.28
C ASP A 48 7.43 -3.45 16.05
N ASN A 49 6.15 -3.78 16.24
CA ASN A 49 5.15 -3.76 15.16
C ASN A 49 4.97 -2.35 14.57
N VAL A 50 4.91 -1.32 15.42
CA VAL A 50 4.78 0.09 14.97
C VAL A 50 6.10 0.59 14.35
N ALA A 51 7.23 0.23 14.94
CA ALA A 51 8.55 0.64 14.47
C ALA A 51 9.00 -0.08 13.18
N PHE A 52 8.40 -1.22 12.82
CA PHE A 52 8.78 -2.01 11.65
C PHE A 52 8.72 -1.21 10.34
N GLY A 53 7.70 -0.36 10.15
CA GLY A 53 7.59 0.50 8.97
C GLY A 53 8.58 1.67 8.94
N LEU A 54 9.26 1.95 10.06
CA LEU A 54 10.22 3.06 10.22
C LEU A 54 11.68 2.57 10.24
N ARG A 55 11.92 1.29 10.53
CA ARG A 55 13.23 0.65 10.39
C ARG A 55 13.49 0.44 8.89
N ARG A 56 14.42 1.22 8.33
CA ARG A 56 14.91 1.09 6.95
C ARG A 56 15.70 -0.20 6.76
#